data_AF-A0A4T0WAW0-F1
#
_entry.id   AF-A0A4T0WAW0-F1
#
_cell.length_a   1.000
_cell.length_b   1.000
_cell.length_c   1.000
_cell.angle_alpha   90.00
_cell.angle_beta   90.00
_cell.angle_gamma   90.00
#
_symmetry.space_group_name_H-M   'P 1'
#
loop_
_entity.id
_entity.type
_entity.pdbx_description
1 polymer ?
#
loop_
_entity_poly.entity_id
_entity_poly.type
_entity_poly.pdbx_seq_one_letter_code
_entity_poly.pdbx_strand_id
1 'polypeptide(L)'
;MEVNPDNFWRQLPRILLSIAKSQFVAIDLEMTGIADKNSEERLGNPTKQQIYESAKNIASTFNVFELGISCIISKPDGSYTTESFSFTVSPYLHADTRNDETFVKDVDRRLSVSYSTLKFLRKERIRMEKIYDDCVPYLSRKDVRKATERMEKRMKPWNTKEHPYDEDEEGLSFFSEYVWDTITEWLEIPYPKASTPD
;
A
#
# COMPACT_ATOMS: atom_id res chain seq x y z
N MET A 1 -7.41 -18.03 9.43
CA MET A 1 -6.52 -17.16 10.21
C MET A 1 -6.75 -15.75 9.73
N GLU A 2 -7.06 -14.83 10.66
CA GLU A 2 -7.16 -13.42 10.34
C GLU A 2 -5.76 -12.81 10.25
N VAL A 3 -5.47 -12.20 9.10
CA VAL A 3 -4.19 -11.58 8.78
C VAL A 3 -4.38 -10.08 8.75
N ASN A 4 -3.58 -9.39 9.54
CA ASN A 4 -3.67 -7.96 9.75
C ASN A 4 -2.26 -7.33 9.78
N PRO A 5 -2.12 -6.00 9.83
CA PRO A 5 -0.81 -5.33 9.77
C PRO A 5 0.20 -5.86 10.78
N ASP A 6 -0.25 -6.09 12.02
CA ASP A 6 0.61 -6.51 13.13
C ASP A 6 1.20 -7.92 12.93
N ASN A 7 0.47 -8.79 12.23
CA ASN A 7 0.86 -10.19 12.07
C ASN A 7 1.28 -10.56 10.63
N PHE A 8 1.03 -9.69 9.65
CA PHE A 8 1.21 -9.97 8.23
C PHE A 8 2.61 -10.50 7.92
N TRP A 9 3.66 -9.75 8.31
CA TRP A 9 5.05 -10.13 8.03
C TRP A 9 5.47 -11.43 8.68
N ARG A 10 4.97 -11.73 9.89
CA ARG A 10 5.24 -12.98 10.59
C ARG A 10 4.53 -14.16 9.94
N GLN A 11 3.32 -13.97 9.42
CA GLN A 11 2.54 -15.02 8.79
C GLN A 11 2.90 -15.23 7.32
N LEU A 12 3.48 -14.23 6.65
CA LEU A 12 3.80 -14.28 5.22
C LEU A 12 4.57 -15.54 4.80
N PRO A 13 5.64 -16.00 5.50
CA PRO A 13 6.32 -17.24 5.14
C PRO A 13 5.42 -18.48 5.20
N ARG A 14 4.53 -18.56 6.21
CA ARG A 14 3.58 -19.66 6.35
C ARG A 14 2.52 -19.63 5.25
N ILE A 15 1.99 -18.45 4.93
CA ILE A 15 1.02 -18.26 3.84
C ILE A 15 1.64 -18.73 2.52
N LEU A 16 2.85 -18.26 2.20
CA LEU A 16 3.57 -18.66 0.98
C LEU A 16 3.83 -20.16 0.92
N LEU A 17 4.23 -20.77 2.04
CA LEU A 17 4.44 -22.22 2.13
C LEU A 17 3.13 -23.00 1.93
N SER A 18 2.02 -22.51 2.47
CA SER A 18 0.70 -23.13 2.34
C SER A 18 0.22 -23.09 0.89
N ILE A 19 0.40 -21.95 0.23
CA ILE A 19 0.12 -21.78 -1.20
C ILE A 19 0.98 -22.75 -2.02
N ALA A 20 2.30 -22.78 -1.78
CA ALA A 20 3.24 -23.61 -2.54
C ALA A 20 2.99 -25.12 -2.38
N LYS A 21 2.49 -25.56 -1.22
CA LYS A 21 2.17 -26.97 -0.94
C LYS A 21 0.77 -27.37 -1.39
N SER A 22 -0.13 -26.41 -1.58
CA SER A 22 -1.49 -26.68 -1.99
C SER A 22 -1.57 -27.19 -3.43
N GLN A 23 -2.54 -28.06 -3.69
CA GLN A 23 -2.88 -28.48 -5.06
C GLN A 23 -3.83 -27.46 -5.72
N PHE A 24 -4.69 -26.85 -4.90
CA PHE A 24 -5.62 -25.83 -5.33
C PHE A 24 -5.69 -24.72 -4.29
N VAL A 25 -5.89 -23.49 -4.78
CA VAL A 25 -6.16 -22.33 -3.94
C VAL A 25 -7.52 -21.76 -4.36
N ALA A 26 -8.45 -21.69 -3.41
CA ALA A 26 -9.70 -20.97 -3.59
C ALA A 26 -9.54 -19.53 -3.09
N ILE A 27 -10.06 -18.57 -3.85
CA ILE A 27 -10.03 -17.15 -3.52
C ILE A 27 -11.46 -16.63 -3.48
N ASP A 28 -11.75 -15.82 -2.47
CA ASP A 28 -13.01 -15.10 -2.34
C ASP A 28 -12.74 -13.63 -1.98
N LEU A 29 -13.60 -12.73 -2.43
CA LEU A 29 -13.42 -11.28 -2.25
C LEU A 29 -14.69 -10.65 -1.71
N GLU A 30 -14.53 -9.88 -0.64
CA GLU A 30 -15.55 -8.95 -0.17
C GLU A 30 -15.29 -7.56 -0.76
N MET A 31 -16.32 -6.97 -1.36
CA MET A 31 -16.22 -5.72 -2.10
C MET A 31 -16.99 -4.61 -1.38
N THR A 32 -16.53 -3.36 -1.51
CA THR A 32 -17.23 -2.18 -0.97
C THR A 32 -18.51 -1.83 -1.72
N GLY A 33 -18.79 -2.53 -2.82
CA GLY A 33 -20.01 -2.39 -3.62
C GLY A 33 -20.11 -3.46 -4.69
N ILE A 34 -21.34 -3.67 -5.16
CA ILE A 34 -21.68 -4.50 -6.32
C ILE A 34 -22.61 -3.70 -7.23
N ALA A 35 -22.83 -4.18 -8.46
CA ALA A 35 -23.86 -3.59 -9.32
C ALA A 35 -25.23 -3.62 -8.63
N ASP A 36 -25.97 -2.52 -8.78
CA ASP A 36 -27.35 -2.47 -8.34
C ASP A 36 -28.18 -3.46 -9.17
N LYS A 37 -28.97 -4.29 -8.49
CA LYS A 37 -29.84 -5.27 -9.14
C LYS A 37 -31.00 -4.60 -9.88
N ASN A 38 -31.29 -3.34 -9.57
CA ASN A 38 -32.41 -2.57 -10.11
C ASN A 38 -32.00 -1.49 -11.12
N SER A 39 -30.73 -1.42 -11.52
CA SER A 39 -30.33 -0.47 -12.57
C SER A 39 -31.05 -0.80 -13.87
N GLU A 40 -31.71 0.20 -14.47
CA GLU A 40 -32.43 0.12 -15.76
C GLU A 40 -31.57 -0.41 -16.92
N GLU A 41 -30.24 -0.44 -16.74
CA GLU A 41 -29.24 -0.96 -17.69
C GLU A 41 -29.12 -2.50 -17.74
N ARG A 42 -29.97 -3.25 -17.04
CA ARG A 42 -29.98 -4.72 -17.18
C ARG A 42 -30.51 -5.14 -18.54
N LEU A 43 -29.59 -5.26 -19.49
CA LEU A 43 -29.80 -5.91 -20.78
C LEU A 43 -30.36 -7.32 -20.53
N GLY A 44 -31.50 -7.64 -21.15
CA GLY A 44 -32.15 -8.95 -20.98
C GLY A 44 -31.30 -10.13 -21.49
N ASN A 45 -30.43 -9.88 -22.49
CA ASN A 45 -29.47 -10.84 -23.02
C ASN A 45 -28.16 -10.12 -23.38
N PRO A 46 -27.29 -9.83 -22.39
CA PRO A 46 -26.05 -9.11 -22.64
C PRO A 46 -25.06 -10.00 -23.40
N THR A 47 -24.35 -9.41 -24.35
CA THR A 47 -23.20 -10.02 -25.00
C THR A 47 -22.05 -10.21 -24.01
N LYS A 48 -21.10 -11.10 -24.30
CA LYS A 48 -19.89 -11.30 -23.47
C LYS A 48 -19.12 -9.99 -23.24
N GLN A 49 -19.07 -9.12 -24.25
CA GLN A 49 -18.41 -7.82 -24.16
C GLN A 49 -19.12 -6.89 -23.17
N GLN A 50 -20.46 -6.82 -23.21
CA GLN A 50 -21.24 -6.01 -22.28
C GLN A 50 -21.12 -6.51 -20.83
N ILE A 51 -21.07 -7.83 -20.63
CA ILE A 51 -20.80 -8.42 -19.31
C ILE A 51 -19.42 -7.98 -18.80
N TYR A 52 -18.40 -8.05 -19.65
CA TYR A 52 -17.05 -7.62 -19.29
C TYR A 52 -16.99 -6.12 -18.96
N GLU A 53 -17.61 -5.26 -19.77
CA GLU A 53 -17.64 -3.82 -19.55
C GLU A 53 -18.35 -3.45 -18.25
N SER A 54 -19.48 -4.09 -17.97
CA SER A 54 -20.19 -3.93 -16.69
C SER A 54 -19.30 -4.35 -15.52
N ALA A 55 -18.70 -5.54 -15.57
CA ALA A 55 -17.80 -6.04 -14.53
C ALA A 55 -16.59 -5.11 -14.33
N LYS A 56 -15.99 -4.63 -15.42
CA LYS A 56 -14.89 -3.67 -15.40
C LYS A 56 -15.30 -2.36 -14.73
N ASN A 57 -16.47 -1.82 -15.05
CA ASN A 57 -16.96 -0.58 -14.47
C ASN A 57 -17.17 -0.73 -12.95
N ILE A 58 -17.77 -1.84 -12.52
CA ILE A 58 -17.96 -2.16 -11.10
C ILE A 58 -16.59 -2.27 -10.39
N ALA A 59 -15.68 -3.06 -10.94
CA ALA A 59 -14.34 -3.28 -10.38
C ALA A 59 -13.44 -2.03 -10.41
N SER A 60 -13.73 -1.06 -11.27
CA SER A 60 -13.04 0.23 -11.31
C SER A 60 -13.64 1.26 -10.36
N THR A 61 -14.87 1.03 -9.89
CA THR A 61 -15.61 1.94 -9.00
C THR A 61 -15.43 1.54 -7.53
N PHE A 62 -15.61 0.25 -7.23
CA PHE A 62 -15.56 -0.29 -5.88
C PHE A 62 -14.22 -1.00 -5.61
N ASN A 63 -13.89 -1.11 -4.33
CA ASN A 63 -12.62 -1.65 -3.87
C ASN A 63 -12.84 -3.00 -3.19
N VAL A 64 -11.79 -3.82 -3.17
CA VAL A 64 -11.73 -5.00 -2.31
C VAL A 64 -11.55 -4.52 -0.86
N PHE A 65 -12.38 -5.04 0.05
CA PHE A 65 -12.29 -4.81 1.49
C PHE A 65 -11.67 -6.02 2.20
N GLU A 66 -12.03 -7.23 1.79
CA GLU A 66 -11.46 -8.46 2.34
C GLU A 66 -11.06 -9.42 1.23
N LEU A 67 -9.90 -10.06 1.40
CA LEU A 67 -9.43 -11.15 0.56
C LEU A 67 -9.42 -12.43 1.40
N GLY A 68 -10.20 -13.43 0.98
CA GLY A 68 -10.15 -14.79 1.50
C GLY A 68 -9.28 -15.69 0.62
N ILE A 69 -8.37 -16.46 1.23
CA ILE A 69 -7.56 -17.47 0.55
C ILE A 69 -7.73 -18.79 1.29
N SER A 70 -8.05 -19.87 0.59
CA SER A 70 -8.08 -21.23 1.15
C SER A 70 -7.18 -22.17 0.35
N CYS A 71 -6.11 -22.64 0.99
CA CYS A 71 -5.15 -23.59 0.44
C CYS A 71 -5.65 -25.01 0.67
N ILE A 72 -5.77 -25.82 -0.38
CA ILE A 72 -6.37 -27.16 -0.33
C ILE A 72 -5.33 -28.21 -0.72
N ILE A 73 -5.19 -29.23 0.13
CA ILE A 73 -4.27 -30.37 -0.08
C ILE A 73 -5.08 -31.66 0.03
N SER A 74 -5.06 -32.50 -1.01
CA SER A 74 -5.63 -33.84 -0.94
C SER A 74 -4.73 -34.80 -0.15
N LYS A 75 -5.37 -35.76 0.51
CA LYS A 75 -4.71 -36.82 1.26
C LYS A 75 -4.86 -38.16 0.53
N PRO A 76 -3.96 -39.14 0.80
CA PRO A 76 -4.03 -40.47 0.20
C PRO A 76 -5.33 -41.23 0.48
N ASP A 77 -6.01 -40.91 1.58
CA ASP A 77 -7.30 -41.49 1.97
C ASP A 77 -8.51 -40.88 1.23
N GLY A 78 -8.27 -39.96 0.29
CA GLY A 78 -9.30 -39.26 -0.46
C GLY A 78 -9.91 -38.05 0.26
N SER A 79 -9.48 -37.75 1.49
CA SER A 79 -9.90 -36.55 2.21
C SER A 79 -9.09 -35.31 1.81
N TYR A 80 -9.51 -34.13 2.27
CA TYR A 80 -8.80 -32.88 2.04
C TYR A 80 -8.47 -32.19 3.36
N THR A 81 -7.31 -31.54 3.38
CA THR A 81 -6.97 -30.55 4.42
C THR A 81 -6.99 -29.16 3.82
N THR A 82 -7.52 -28.22 4.59
CA THR A 82 -7.61 -26.83 4.19
C THR A 82 -6.91 -25.93 5.20
N GLU A 83 -6.26 -24.89 4.68
CA GLU A 83 -5.72 -23.81 5.48
C GLU A 83 -6.17 -22.47 4.90
N SER A 84 -6.96 -21.73 5.67
CA SER A 84 -7.61 -20.51 5.20
C SER A 84 -7.06 -19.26 5.89
N PHE A 85 -6.92 -18.19 5.12
CA PHE A 85 -6.45 -16.88 5.54
C PHE A 85 -7.45 -15.82 5.07
N SER A 86 -7.78 -14.86 5.94
CA SER A 86 -8.56 -13.68 5.59
C SER A 86 -7.70 -12.44 5.80
N PHE A 87 -7.72 -11.53 4.84
CA PHE A 87 -6.94 -10.29 4.87
C PHE A 87 -7.91 -9.13 4.73
N THR A 88 -8.02 -8.28 5.74
CA THR A 88 -8.58 -6.95 5.51
C THR A 88 -7.54 -6.16 4.71
N VAL A 89 -7.94 -5.68 3.54
CA VAL A 89 -7.06 -4.96 2.62
C VAL A 89 -7.63 -3.57 2.35
N SER A 90 -6.75 -2.63 2.08
CA SER A 90 -7.17 -1.26 1.80
C SER A 90 -6.33 -0.58 0.75
N PRO A 91 -6.94 0.28 -0.10
CA PRO A 91 -6.19 1.24 -0.88
C PRO A 91 -5.46 2.28 0.00
N TYR A 92 -5.81 2.38 1.29
CA TYR A 92 -5.13 3.26 2.23
C TYR A 92 -3.64 2.91 2.33
N LEU A 93 -2.81 3.94 2.24
CA LEU A 93 -1.37 3.85 2.36
C LEU A 93 -0.97 4.68 3.59
N HIS A 94 -0.26 4.05 4.52
CA HIS A 94 0.32 4.77 5.65
C HIS A 94 1.36 5.77 5.13
N ALA A 95 1.34 6.97 5.70
CA ALA A 95 2.28 8.03 5.38
C ALA A 95 2.91 8.53 6.67
N ASP A 96 4.08 7.97 7.00
CA ASP A 96 4.80 8.32 8.24
C ASP A 96 5.84 9.42 8.00
N THR A 97 6.23 9.64 6.73
CA THR A 97 7.16 10.71 6.34
C THR A 97 6.51 11.67 5.34
N ARG A 98 7.03 12.91 5.29
CA ARG A 98 6.65 13.90 4.25
C ARG A 98 6.82 13.37 2.82
N ASN A 99 7.79 12.48 2.63
CA ASN A 99 8.04 11.83 1.35
C ASN A 99 6.93 10.83 0.99
N ASP A 100 6.38 10.14 1.98
CA ASP A 100 5.25 9.23 1.81
C ASP A 100 3.97 10.00 1.54
N GLU A 101 3.72 11.10 2.27
CA GLU A 101 2.56 11.97 2.00
C GLU A 101 2.53 12.46 0.55
N THR A 102 3.70 12.84 0.01
CA THR A 102 3.79 13.29 -1.38
C THR A 102 3.50 12.14 -2.34
N PHE A 103 3.98 10.93 -2.05
CA PHE A 103 3.70 9.75 -2.86
C PHE A 103 2.21 9.38 -2.82
N VAL A 104 1.59 9.37 -1.63
CA VAL A 104 0.17 9.08 -1.45
C VAL A 104 -0.70 10.07 -2.26
N LYS A 105 -0.34 11.36 -2.25
CA LYS A 105 -1.01 12.38 -3.08
C LYS A 105 -0.89 12.10 -4.58
N ASP A 106 0.26 11.64 -5.05
CA ASP A 106 0.49 11.35 -6.49
C ASP A 106 -0.22 10.08 -7.00
N VAL A 107 -0.58 9.16 -6.10
CA VAL A 107 -1.33 7.96 -6.45
C VAL A 107 -2.84 8.25 -6.56
N ASP A 108 -3.36 9.28 -5.87
CA ASP A 108 -4.77 9.71 -5.85
C ASP A 108 -5.76 8.53 -5.83
N ARG A 109 -5.72 7.72 -4.76
CA ARG A 109 -6.66 6.60 -4.62
C ARG A 109 -8.00 7.08 -4.10
N ARG A 110 -9.07 6.53 -4.68
CA ARG A 110 -10.45 6.74 -4.25
C ARG A 110 -11.00 5.47 -3.61
N LEU A 111 -11.79 5.65 -2.57
CA LEU A 111 -12.59 4.62 -1.93
C LEU A 111 -14.06 4.94 -2.21
N SER A 112 -14.74 4.09 -2.98
CA SER A 112 -16.19 4.20 -3.18
C SER A 112 -16.88 3.08 -2.42
N VAL A 113 -17.99 3.39 -1.76
CA VAL A 113 -18.75 2.42 -1.00
C VAL A 113 -20.23 2.53 -1.35
N SER A 114 -20.86 1.40 -1.66
CA SER A 114 -22.31 1.38 -1.89
C SER A 114 -23.05 1.42 -0.55
N TYR A 115 -24.14 2.19 -0.49
CA TYR A 115 -24.95 2.29 0.73
C TYR A 115 -25.61 0.95 1.11
N SER A 116 -25.99 0.14 0.11
CA SER A 116 -26.53 -1.21 0.33
C SER A 116 -25.48 -2.14 0.94
N THR A 117 -24.23 -2.09 0.48
CA THR A 117 -23.11 -2.81 1.10
C THR A 117 -22.89 -2.37 2.53
N LEU A 118 -22.88 -1.05 2.82
CA LEU A 118 -22.76 -0.56 4.20
C LEU A 118 -23.83 -1.15 5.12
N LYS A 119 -25.09 -1.18 4.65
CA LYS A 119 -26.20 -1.77 5.40
C LYS A 119 -26.02 -3.28 5.62
N PHE A 120 -25.53 -3.99 4.61
CA PHE A 120 -25.25 -5.42 4.69
C PHE A 120 -24.12 -5.72 5.69
N LEU A 121 -22.96 -5.07 5.54
CA LEU A 121 -21.81 -5.25 6.43
C LEU A 121 -22.19 -4.95 7.89
N ARG A 122 -22.93 -3.86 8.13
CA ARG A 122 -23.44 -3.53 9.47
C ARG A 122 -24.34 -4.63 10.04
N LYS A 123 -25.22 -5.21 9.22
CA LYS A 123 -26.11 -6.31 9.64
C LYS A 123 -25.31 -7.56 10.03
N GLU A 124 -24.30 -7.90 9.25
CA GLU A 124 -23.40 -9.04 9.50
C GLU A 124 -22.31 -8.72 10.55
N ARG A 125 -22.36 -7.54 11.17
CA ARG A 125 -21.39 -7.04 12.16
C ARG A 125 -19.95 -6.96 11.64
N ILE A 126 -19.78 -6.81 10.33
CA ILE A 126 -18.50 -6.55 9.70
C ILE A 126 -18.19 -5.05 9.85
N ARG A 127 -17.04 -4.78 10.46
CA ARG A 127 -16.58 -3.44 10.84
C ARG A 127 -15.79 -2.81 9.70
N MET A 128 -16.43 -1.88 8.96
CA MET A 128 -15.79 -1.20 7.82
C MET A 128 -14.62 -0.31 8.27
N GLU A 129 -14.60 0.14 9.52
CA GLU A 129 -13.48 0.88 10.10
C GLU A 129 -12.13 0.16 9.99
N LYS A 130 -12.15 -1.19 9.92
CA LYS A 130 -10.94 -1.97 9.68
C LYS A 130 -10.22 -1.58 8.39
N ILE A 131 -10.90 -0.98 7.42
CA ILE A 131 -10.29 -0.54 6.14
C ILE A 131 -9.27 0.60 6.31
N TYR A 132 -9.22 1.28 7.46
CA TYR A 132 -8.21 2.30 7.74
C TYR A 132 -7.45 2.03 9.05
N ASP A 133 -8.03 1.29 10.00
CA ASP A 133 -7.39 0.99 11.29
C ASP A 133 -6.60 -0.33 11.31
N ASP A 134 -7.03 -1.34 10.54
CA ASP A 134 -6.56 -2.72 10.68
C ASP A 134 -6.47 -3.42 9.31
N CYS A 135 -5.83 -2.76 8.35
CA CYS A 135 -5.77 -3.21 6.96
C CYS A 135 -4.35 -3.40 6.45
N VAL A 136 -4.10 -4.48 5.74
CA VAL A 136 -2.85 -4.68 5.00
C VAL A 136 -2.87 -3.78 3.75
N PRO A 137 -1.95 -2.80 3.63
CA PRO A 137 -1.91 -1.90 2.48
C PRO A 137 -1.39 -2.63 1.23
N TYR A 138 -1.81 -2.18 0.04
CA TYR A 138 -1.32 -2.75 -1.21
C TYR A 138 -0.98 -1.70 -2.28
N LEU A 139 -0.03 -2.06 -3.14
CA LEU A 139 0.31 -1.33 -4.35
C LEU A 139 -0.11 -2.14 -5.58
N SER A 140 -0.80 -1.50 -6.52
CA SER A 140 -1.02 -2.10 -7.83
C SER A 140 0.30 -2.13 -8.60
N ARG A 141 0.38 -2.94 -9.66
CA ARG A 141 1.56 -2.95 -10.56
C ARG A 141 1.87 -1.59 -11.16
N LYS A 142 0.88 -0.71 -11.32
CA LYS A 142 1.09 0.67 -11.79
C LYS A 142 1.74 1.53 -10.70
N ASP A 143 1.28 1.37 -9.46
CA ASP A 143 1.79 2.16 -8.33
C ASP A 143 3.20 1.74 -7.94
N VAL A 144 3.50 0.45 -7.98
CA VAL A 144 4.86 -0.07 -7.80
C VAL A 144 5.81 0.59 -8.80
N ARG A 145 5.46 0.62 -10.10
CA ARG A 145 6.30 1.26 -11.13
C ARG A 145 6.55 2.73 -10.82
N LYS A 146 5.51 3.50 -10.49
CA LYS A 146 5.64 4.91 -10.08
C LYS A 146 6.53 5.08 -8.85
N ALA A 147 6.36 4.21 -7.85
CA ALA A 147 7.15 4.24 -6.62
C ALA A 147 8.63 3.97 -6.90
N THR A 148 8.93 2.95 -7.72
CA THR A 148 10.29 2.60 -8.13
C THR A 148 10.94 3.74 -8.91
N GLU A 149 10.29 4.31 -9.92
CA GLU A 149 10.81 5.43 -10.70
C GLU A 149 11.15 6.64 -9.81
N ARG A 150 10.33 6.91 -8.79
CA ARG A 150 10.57 8.00 -7.84
C ARG A 150 11.75 7.69 -6.92
N MET A 151 11.83 6.46 -6.42
CA MET A 151 12.95 5.99 -5.60
C MET A 151 14.25 6.12 -6.38
N GLU A 152 14.28 5.66 -7.63
CA GLU A 152 15.45 5.78 -8.51
C GLU A 152 15.84 7.24 -8.74
N LYS A 153 14.86 8.14 -9.01
CA LYS A 153 15.13 9.59 -9.13
C LYS A 153 15.75 10.18 -7.87
N ARG A 154 15.38 9.71 -6.68
CA ARG A 154 15.96 10.15 -5.39
C ARG A 154 17.34 9.57 -5.12
N MET A 155 17.60 8.35 -5.59
CA MET A 155 18.89 7.67 -5.45
C MET A 155 19.94 8.22 -6.42
N LYS A 156 19.53 8.93 -7.48
CA LYS A 156 20.49 9.62 -8.35
C LYS A 156 21.30 10.61 -7.50
N PRO A 157 22.64 10.52 -7.53
CA PRO A 157 23.47 11.45 -6.78
C PRO A 157 23.12 12.87 -7.22
N TRP A 158 22.96 13.75 -6.24
CA TRP A 158 22.75 15.17 -6.49
C TRP A 158 23.88 15.68 -7.40
N ASN A 159 23.54 16.09 -8.62
CA ASN A 159 24.52 16.63 -9.56
C ASN A 159 24.87 18.05 -9.12
N THR A 160 25.89 18.20 -8.29
CA THR A 160 26.40 19.49 -7.84
C THR A 160 26.79 20.42 -8.98
N LYS A 161 27.06 19.89 -10.19
CA LYS A 161 27.48 20.66 -11.36
C LYS A 161 26.35 21.40 -12.10
N GLU A 162 25.09 21.06 -11.86
CA GLU A 162 23.93 21.75 -12.44
C GLU A 162 23.25 22.69 -11.43
N HIS A 163 23.86 22.91 -10.27
CA HIS A 163 23.40 23.98 -9.40
C HIS A 163 23.65 25.31 -10.12
N PRO A 164 22.71 26.27 -10.15
CA PRO A 164 22.94 27.62 -10.65
C PRO A 164 23.83 28.42 -9.68
N TYR A 165 24.78 27.75 -9.03
CA TYR A 165 25.77 28.34 -8.16
C TYR A 165 26.80 29.01 -9.07
N ASP A 166 26.74 30.33 -9.14
CA ASP A 166 27.79 31.14 -9.72
C ASP A 166 28.75 31.53 -8.58
N GLU A 167 29.95 30.94 -8.57
CA GLU A 167 31.00 31.26 -7.60
C GLU A 167 31.42 32.74 -7.68
N ASP A 168 31.15 33.40 -8.81
CA ASP A 168 31.51 34.78 -9.09
C ASP A 168 30.36 35.77 -8.78
N GLU A 169 29.22 35.30 -8.26
CA GLU A 169 28.11 36.18 -7.86
C GLU A 169 28.48 36.93 -6.56
N GLU A 170 28.66 38.24 -6.71
CA GLU A 170 29.27 39.15 -5.74
C GLU A 170 28.54 39.10 -4.38
N GLY A 171 29.18 38.48 -3.38
CA GLY A 171 28.66 38.29 -2.01
C GLY A 171 28.58 36.83 -1.54
N LEU A 172 28.61 35.86 -2.46
CA LEU A 172 28.51 34.43 -2.13
C LEU A 172 29.85 33.79 -1.74
N SER A 173 30.98 34.30 -2.24
CA SER A 173 32.31 33.78 -1.83
C SER A 173 32.56 34.02 -0.34
N PHE A 174 32.26 35.23 0.15
CA PHE A 174 32.41 35.57 1.57
C PHE A 174 31.52 34.71 2.46
N PHE A 175 30.27 34.49 2.06
CA PHE A 175 29.34 33.66 2.80
C PHE A 175 29.78 32.18 2.82
N SER A 176 30.26 31.66 1.69
CA SER A 176 30.71 30.26 1.60
C SER A 176 32.00 30.00 2.38
N GLU A 177 32.98 30.91 2.33
CA GLU A 177 34.17 30.88 3.18
C GLU A 177 33.80 30.93 4.67
N TYR A 178 32.96 31.87 5.07
CA TYR A 178 32.50 31.99 6.46
C TYR A 178 31.79 30.71 6.96
N VAL A 179 30.90 30.13 6.15
CA VAL A 179 30.18 28.90 6.52
C VAL A 179 31.14 27.72 6.64
N TRP A 180 32.09 27.59 5.72
CA TRP A 180 33.09 26.53 5.75
C TRP A 180 33.97 26.62 7.00
N ASP A 181 34.48 27.80 7.31
CA ASP A 181 35.31 28.04 8.50
C ASP A 181 34.51 27.76 9.78
N THR A 182 33.27 28.24 9.86
CA THR A 182 32.38 27.99 11.02
C THR A 182 32.11 26.48 11.23
N ILE A 183 31.88 25.73 10.16
CA ILE A 183 31.66 24.27 10.24
C ILE A 183 32.94 23.56 10.67
N THR A 184 34.09 23.99 10.15
CA THR A 184 35.39 23.39 10.47
C THR A 184 35.76 23.65 11.92
N GLU A 185 35.61 24.89 12.39
CA GLU A 185 35.77 25.23 13.81
C GLU A 185 34.84 24.39 14.69
N TRP A 186 33.56 24.25 14.32
CA TRP A 186 32.61 23.44 15.07
C TRP A 186 33.00 21.96 15.15
N LEU A 187 33.52 21.38 14.06
CA LEU A 187 34.01 20.01 14.02
C LEU A 187 35.29 19.81 14.84
N GLU A 188 36.13 20.84 14.94
CA GLU A 188 37.38 20.81 15.71
C GLU A 188 37.17 21.05 17.22
N ILE A 189 36.02 21.58 17.65
CA ILE A 189 35.69 21.71 19.07
C ILE A 189 35.45 20.31 19.67
N PRO A 190 36.31 19.82 20.58
CA PRO A 190 36.08 18.54 21.24
C PRO A 190 34.84 18.62 22.12
N TYR A 191 33.94 17.64 21.98
CA TYR A 191 32.79 17.49 22.87
C TYR A 191 33.23 17.62 24.34
N PRO A 192 32.63 18.52 25.14
CA PRO A 192 32.92 18.57 26.57
C PRO A 192 32.57 17.21 27.18
N LYS A 193 33.58 16.51 27.70
CA LYS A 193 33.37 15.25 28.43
C LYS A 193 32.38 15.54 29.55
N ALA A 194 31.26 14.83 29.54
CA ALA A 194 30.27 14.90 30.60
C ALA A 194 30.98 14.70 31.95
N SER A 195 30.92 15.71 32.81
CA SER A 195 31.38 15.62 34.19
C SER A 195 30.60 14.50 34.87
N THR A 196 31.29 13.41 35.19
CA THR A 196 30.77 12.35 36.07
C THR A 196 30.46 12.98 37.43
N PRO A 197 29.24 12.82 37.98
CA PRO A 197 28.93 13.28 39.33
C PRO A 197 29.62 12.35 40.34
N ASP A 198 30.30 12.96 41.33
CA ASP A 198 30.79 12.31 42.55
C ASP A 198 29.64 11.90 43.49
#